data_AF-A0A2V5UZF2-F1
#
_entry.id   AF-A0A2V5UZF2-F1
#
_cell.length_a   1.000
_cell.length_b   1.000
_cell.length_c   1.000
_cell.angle_alpha   90.00
_cell.angle_beta   90.00
_cell.angle_gamma   90.00
#
_symmetry.space_group_name_H-M   'P 1'
#
loop_
_entity.id
_entity.type
_entity.pdbx_description
1 polymer ?
#
loop_
_entity_poly.entity_id
_entity_poly.type
_entity_poly.pdbx_seq_one_letter_code
_entity_poly.pdbx_strand_id
1 'polypeptide(L)'
;MPNGFVPTDLGQEVIAGDGRCALVSFITSPLAINRENTYVVFVTDASLAAEAASFEWTFTDDGGTSDIQSTDHGEISFTPSSNGALNVAVRIFDGGGVEQARLELSQDAVPLNAVLEALIVNAANESGPGVANPEVARELVNDHNPYYQDVALQTPETDDAFKQFIFSMVFDGALARTADRRKQHLEQLAAALNNQDGDFVTLAAEAAGVCGVRLALLAMIVGSPAPLLQWTELPEAVDQRNVADEQLRQSLAALDESALIDLFNLARFPKSNITQCVKIIETLRNHYFNGASFNDVVTGMSGTRAHWITRHYSEGPLIPS
;
A
#
# COMPACT_ATOMS: atom_id res chain seq x y z
N MET A 1 -4.89 13.05 -5.08
CA MET A 1 -5.72 11.83 -5.02
C MET A 1 -5.55 11.12 -6.35
N PRO A 2 -5.26 9.81 -6.38
CA PRO A 2 -5.09 9.09 -7.63
C PRO A 2 -6.29 9.24 -8.57
N ASN A 3 -6.05 9.55 -9.83
CA ASN A 3 -7.12 9.75 -10.80
C ASN A 3 -7.98 8.48 -10.95
N GLY A 4 -9.31 8.65 -10.85
CA GLY A 4 -10.26 7.53 -10.90
C GLY A 4 -10.42 6.74 -9.61
N PHE A 5 -9.76 7.15 -8.52
CA PHE A 5 -9.91 6.56 -7.18
C PHE A 5 -10.53 7.55 -6.21
N VAL A 6 -11.18 7.01 -5.19
CA VAL A 6 -11.77 7.77 -4.08
C VAL A 6 -10.97 7.53 -2.79
N PRO A 7 -11.05 8.43 -1.80
CA PRO A 7 -10.25 8.30 -0.56
C PRO A 7 -10.42 6.95 0.16
N THR A 8 -11.61 6.35 0.11
CA THR A 8 -11.87 5.03 0.71
C THR A 8 -11.10 3.89 0.03
N ASP A 9 -10.66 4.05 -1.21
CA ASP A 9 -9.82 3.03 -1.88
C ASP A 9 -8.42 2.94 -1.24
N LEU A 10 -7.99 4.00 -0.55
CA LEU A 10 -6.66 4.13 0.03
C LEU A 10 -6.62 3.72 1.51
N GLY A 11 -7.71 3.87 2.25
CA GLY A 11 -7.70 3.62 3.69
C GLY A 11 -9.03 3.96 4.36
N GLN A 12 -8.98 4.29 5.65
CA GLN A 12 -10.13 4.89 6.34
C GLN A 12 -10.14 6.38 6.10
N GLU A 13 -11.25 6.93 5.64
CA GLU A 13 -11.32 8.31 5.20
C GLU A 13 -12.32 9.18 5.97
N VAL A 14 -12.10 10.48 5.87
CA VAL A 14 -13.11 11.52 6.04
C VAL A 14 -12.91 12.58 4.97
N ILE A 15 -14.00 13.06 4.37
CA ILE A 15 -13.99 14.08 3.32
C ILE A 15 -14.59 15.36 3.89
N ALA A 16 -13.98 16.51 3.60
CA ALA A 16 -14.51 17.80 4.01
C ALA A 16 -15.91 18.00 3.42
N GLY A 17 -16.81 18.68 4.14
CA GLY A 17 -18.18 18.90 3.68
C GLY A 17 -18.28 19.68 2.37
N ASP A 18 -17.25 20.44 2.01
CA ASP A 18 -17.11 21.17 0.74
C ASP A 18 -16.35 20.39 -0.34
N GLY A 19 -15.86 19.19 -0.04
CA GLY A 19 -15.16 18.31 -0.97
C GLY A 19 -13.74 18.75 -1.38
N ARG A 20 -13.19 19.82 -0.76
CA ARG A 20 -11.89 20.40 -1.16
C ARG A 20 -10.67 19.66 -0.61
N CYS A 21 -10.87 18.82 0.40
CA CYS A 21 -9.84 17.96 0.95
C CYS A 21 -10.41 16.69 1.58
N ALA A 22 -9.55 15.70 1.77
CA ALA A 22 -9.86 14.45 2.47
C ALA A 22 -8.69 14.04 3.36
N LEU A 23 -8.98 13.50 4.53
CA LEU A 23 -8.02 12.86 5.43
C LEU A 23 -8.17 11.35 5.28
N VAL A 24 -7.05 10.66 5.09
CA VAL A 24 -6.99 9.20 4.95
C VAL A 24 -5.97 8.63 5.93
N SER A 25 -6.38 7.60 6.67
CA SER A 25 -5.53 6.78 7.52
C SER A 25 -5.08 5.52 6.77
N PHE A 26 -3.79 5.18 6.86
CA PHE A 26 -3.22 3.98 6.23
C PHE A 26 -3.85 2.70 6.77
N ILE A 27 -4.05 2.63 8.08
CA ILE A 27 -4.69 1.50 8.77
C ILE A 27 -6.12 1.90 9.17
N THR A 28 -7.08 1.02 8.92
CA THR A 28 -8.50 1.21 9.26
C THR A 28 -8.76 0.73 10.66
N SER A 29 -9.68 1.40 11.36
CA SER A 29 -10.13 0.98 12.69
C SER A 29 -10.59 -0.49 12.70
N PRO A 30 -10.26 -1.28 13.74
CA PRO A 30 -9.49 -0.87 14.92
C PRO A 30 -7.97 -0.88 14.67
N LEU A 31 -7.26 0.04 15.32
CA LEU A 31 -5.80 0.11 15.36
C LEU A 31 -5.26 -0.72 16.52
N ALA A 32 -4.17 -1.46 16.34
CA ALA A 32 -3.50 -2.07 17.48
C ALA A 32 -2.60 -1.05 18.21
N ILE A 33 -2.69 -1.00 19.54
CA ILE A 33 -1.82 -0.15 20.37
C ILE A 33 -0.35 -0.49 20.15
N ASN A 34 0.51 0.53 20.28
CA ASN A 34 1.96 0.45 20.05
C ASN A 34 2.36 0.05 18.62
N ARG A 35 1.46 0.18 17.65
CA ARG A 35 1.78 0.06 16.22
C ARG A 35 1.60 1.41 15.53
N GLU A 36 2.60 1.83 14.77
CA GLU A 36 2.57 3.09 14.05
C GLU A 36 1.50 3.06 12.95
N ASN A 37 0.76 4.17 12.81
CA ASN A 37 -0.14 4.41 11.70
C ASN A 37 0.18 5.77 11.06
N THR A 38 -0.05 5.88 9.75
CA THR A 38 0.23 7.11 9.00
C THR A 38 -1.06 7.71 8.47
N TYR A 39 -1.16 9.04 8.57
CA TYR A 39 -2.31 9.84 8.18
C TYR A 39 -1.89 10.81 7.09
N VAL A 40 -2.71 10.93 6.06
CA VAL A 40 -2.44 11.81 4.91
C VAL A 40 -3.66 12.66 4.59
N VAL A 41 -3.45 13.96 4.45
CA VAL A 41 -4.41 14.90 3.88
C VAL A 41 -4.15 15.05 2.39
N PHE A 42 -5.16 14.73 1.59
CA PHE A 42 -5.21 15.11 0.19
C PHE A 42 -5.98 16.41 0.06
N VAL A 43 -5.30 17.47 -0.39
CA VAL A 43 -5.95 18.69 -0.84
C VAL A 43 -6.29 18.51 -2.32
N THR A 44 -7.58 18.39 -2.63
CA THR A 44 -8.08 18.11 -3.99
C THR A 44 -8.42 19.39 -4.76
N ASP A 45 -8.66 20.48 -4.05
CA ASP A 45 -8.89 21.79 -4.63
C ASP A 45 -7.58 22.55 -4.87
N ALA A 46 -7.40 23.06 -6.10
CA ALA A 46 -6.17 23.74 -6.50
C ALA A 46 -5.95 25.07 -5.77
N SER A 47 -7.02 25.79 -5.39
CA SER A 47 -6.88 27.06 -4.67
C SER A 47 -6.44 26.83 -3.22
N LEU A 48 -7.07 25.88 -2.53
CA LEU A 48 -6.67 25.45 -1.19
C LEU A 48 -5.25 24.89 -1.19
N ALA A 49 -4.87 24.11 -2.21
CA ALA A 49 -3.52 23.55 -2.32
C ALA A 49 -2.45 24.63 -2.49
N ALA A 50 -2.76 25.71 -3.21
CA ALA A 50 -1.83 26.83 -3.42
C ALA A 50 -1.66 27.71 -2.16
N GLU A 51 -2.65 27.72 -1.27
CA GLU A 51 -2.62 28.52 -0.05
C GLU A 51 -2.09 27.76 1.17
N ALA A 52 -2.26 26.42 1.21
CA ALA A 52 -1.85 25.58 2.32
C ALA A 52 -0.34 25.68 2.59
N ALA A 53 0.02 26.09 3.81
CA ALA A 53 1.40 26.28 4.23
C ALA A 53 1.80 25.42 5.45
N SER A 54 0.84 25.03 6.29
CA SER A 54 1.11 24.16 7.43
C SER A 54 -0.12 23.37 7.85
N PHE A 55 0.12 22.23 8.49
CA PHE A 55 -0.89 21.30 8.98
C PHE A 55 -0.69 21.09 10.47
N GLU A 56 -1.71 21.41 11.28
CA GLU A 56 -1.74 21.13 12.71
C GLU A 56 -2.54 19.85 12.93
N TRP A 57 -1.91 18.86 13.55
CA TRP A 57 -2.48 17.57 13.85
C TRP A 57 -2.76 17.46 15.34
N THR A 58 -3.93 16.95 15.68
CA THR A 58 -4.34 16.71 17.06
C THR A 58 -4.76 15.27 17.23
N PHE A 59 -4.10 14.53 18.10
CA PHE A 59 -4.45 13.17 18.48
C PHE A 59 -5.01 13.19 19.89
N THR A 60 -6.22 12.66 20.07
CA THR A 60 -6.86 12.57 21.38
C THR A 60 -7.23 11.12 21.66
N ASP A 61 -6.39 10.48 22.47
CA ASP A 61 -6.61 9.16 23.05
C ASP A 61 -7.68 9.21 24.15
N ASP A 62 -8.45 8.13 24.33
CA ASP A 62 -9.50 8.02 25.35
C ASP A 62 -8.95 8.22 26.78
N GLY A 63 -9.39 9.29 27.43
CA GLY A 63 -8.90 9.69 28.75
C GLY A 63 -7.47 10.30 28.76
N GLY A 64 -6.85 10.45 27.59
CA GLY A 64 -5.53 11.05 27.41
C GLY A 64 -5.56 12.58 27.28
N THR A 65 -4.37 13.19 27.34
CA THR A 65 -4.19 14.60 26.95
C THR A 65 -3.99 14.64 25.43
N SER A 66 -4.56 15.63 24.75
CA SER A 66 -4.34 15.79 23.31
C SER A 66 -2.86 16.02 23.01
N ASP A 67 -2.33 15.25 22.07
CA ASP A 67 -1.02 15.46 21.47
C ASP A 67 -1.19 16.33 20.21
N ILE A 68 -0.50 17.47 20.18
CA ILE A 68 -0.59 18.45 19.09
C ILE A 68 0.77 18.54 18.42
N GLN A 69 0.77 18.30 17.12
CA GLN A 69 1.96 18.31 16.28
C GLN A 69 1.73 19.17 15.05
N SER A 70 2.80 19.64 14.41
CA SER A 70 2.69 20.43 13.17
C SER A 70 3.66 19.95 12.12
N THR A 71 3.20 19.94 10.88
CA THR A 71 3.99 19.56 9.69
C THR A 71 3.83 20.62 8.61
N ASP A 72 4.82 20.72 7.73
CA ASP A 72 4.81 21.58 6.53
C ASP A 72 4.12 20.90 5.32
N HIS A 73 3.85 19.61 5.42
CA HIS A 73 3.15 18.81 4.43
C HIS A 73 2.02 18.02 5.08
N GLY A 74 1.04 17.58 4.28
CA GLY A 74 -0.17 16.91 4.75
C GLY A 74 0.02 15.46 5.16
N GLU A 75 1.09 15.09 5.85
CA GLU A 75 1.33 13.72 6.32
C GLU A 75 1.92 13.68 7.73
N ILE A 76 1.52 12.70 8.53
CA ILE A 76 2.06 12.47 9.87
C ILE A 76 1.93 11.00 10.28
N SER A 77 2.87 10.50 11.08
CA SER A 77 2.76 9.19 11.72
C SER A 77 2.45 9.35 13.21
N PHE A 78 1.59 8.47 13.75
CA PHE A 78 1.23 8.44 15.16
C PHE A 78 1.10 6.99 15.65
N THR A 79 1.44 6.76 16.91
CA THR A 79 1.37 5.44 17.55
C THR A 79 0.42 5.51 18.75
N PRO A 80 -0.80 4.95 18.65
CA PRO A 80 -1.75 4.95 19.77
C PRO A 80 -1.17 4.17 20.96
N SER A 81 -1.23 4.77 22.14
CA SER A 81 -0.61 4.22 23.35
C SER A 81 -1.61 3.65 24.36
N SER A 82 -2.89 4.02 24.23
CA SER A 82 -3.98 3.56 25.08
C SER A 82 -5.08 2.86 24.28
N ASN A 83 -5.79 1.95 24.94
CA ASN A 83 -6.97 1.31 24.40
C ASN A 83 -8.19 2.22 24.56
N GLY A 84 -9.05 2.30 23.55
CA GLY A 84 -10.26 3.12 23.55
C GLY A 84 -10.40 3.94 22.26
N ALA A 85 -11.26 4.95 22.30
CA ALA A 85 -11.43 5.87 21.17
C ALA A 85 -10.15 6.68 20.91
N LEU A 86 -9.80 6.84 19.63
CA LEU A 86 -8.80 7.76 19.13
C LEU A 86 -9.50 8.74 18.19
N ASN A 87 -9.45 10.03 18.51
CA ASN A 87 -9.87 11.09 17.59
C ASN A 87 -8.63 11.76 16.99
N VAL A 88 -8.57 11.78 15.66
CA VAL A 88 -7.53 12.44 14.88
C VAL A 88 -8.13 13.64 14.16
N ALA A 89 -7.66 14.83 14.49
CA ALA A 89 -8.05 16.06 13.80
C ALA A 89 -6.86 16.65 13.06
N VAL A 90 -7.13 17.28 11.92
CA VAL A 90 -6.14 18.07 11.19
C VAL A 90 -6.74 19.39 10.76
N ARG A 91 -6.00 20.47 10.99
CA ARG A 91 -6.32 21.82 10.56
C ARG A 91 -5.28 22.29 9.57
N ILE A 92 -5.73 22.81 8.43
CA ILE A 92 -4.88 23.31 7.36
C ILE A 92 -4.84 24.83 7.49
N PHE A 93 -3.64 25.41 7.53
CA PHE A 93 -3.44 26.85 7.62
C PHE A 93 -2.74 27.39 6.37
N ASP A 94 -3.09 28.63 6.02
CA ASP A 94 -2.35 29.38 5.01
C ASP A 94 -1.05 30.00 5.55
N GLY A 95 -0.28 30.65 4.68
CA GLY A 95 0.95 31.35 5.05
C GLY A 95 0.76 32.55 6.01
N GLY A 96 -0.49 33.00 6.21
CA GLY A 96 -0.86 34.01 7.20
C GLY A 96 -1.30 33.44 8.55
N GLY A 97 -1.34 32.10 8.69
CA GLY A 97 -1.82 31.41 9.89
C GLY A 97 -3.33 31.39 10.03
N VAL A 98 -4.09 31.62 8.94
CA VAL A 98 -5.55 31.51 8.93
C VAL A 98 -5.95 30.07 8.60
N GLU A 99 -6.87 29.52 9.38
CA GLU A 99 -7.41 28.18 9.16
C GLU A 99 -8.27 28.17 7.88
N GLN A 100 -7.91 27.29 6.95
CA GLN A 100 -8.56 27.13 5.65
C GLN A 100 -9.51 25.92 5.61
N ALA A 101 -9.20 24.87 6.38
CA ALA A 101 -10.01 23.66 6.48
C ALA A 101 -9.72 22.88 7.77
N ARG A 102 -10.68 22.04 8.19
CA ARG A 102 -10.56 21.11 9.31
C ARG A 102 -11.23 19.79 8.98
N LEU A 103 -10.57 18.69 9.33
CA LEU A 103 -11.05 17.32 9.17
C LEU A 103 -10.89 16.58 10.50
N GLU A 104 -11.80 15.66 10.79
CA GLU A 104 -11.78 14.83 12.00
C GLU A 104 -12.12 13.38 11.66
N LEU A 105 -11.28 12.45 12.10
CA LEU A 105 -11.41 11.02 11.89
C LEU A 105 -11.44 10.31 13.25
N SER A 106 -12.48 9.52 13.49
CA SER A 106 -12.60 8.68 14.67
C SER A 106 -12.18 7.24 14.37
N GLN A 107 -11.37 6.67 15.25
CA GLN A 107 -10.91 5.28 15.22
C GLN A 107 -10.97 4.70 16.64
N ASP A 108 -10.85 3.39 16.74
CA ASP A 108 -10.68 2.69 18.01
C ASP A 108 -9.29 2.06 18.06
N ALA A 109 -8.60 2.22 19.18
CA ALA A 109 -7.34 1.54 19.48
C ALA A 109 -7.62 0.35 20.40
N VAL A 110 -7.11 -0.83 20.04
CA VAL A 110 -7.32 -2.10 20.75
C VAL A 110 -5.99 -2.79 21.07
N PRO A 111 -5.94 -3.71 22.05
CA PRO A 111 -4.76 -4.55 22.27
C PRO A 111 -4.41 -5.39 21.03
N LEU A 112 -3.15 -5.80 20.93
CA LEU A 112 -2.73 -6.81 19.95
C LEU A 112 -3.60 -8.07 20.02
N ASN A 113 -3.78 -8.73 18.88
CA ASN A 113 -4.58 -9.94 18.77
C ASN A 113 -4.12 -11.02 19.76
N ALA A 114 -4.95 -11.28 20.78
CA ALA A 114 -4.60 -12.17 21.88
C ALA A 114 -4.30 -13.62 21.45
N VAL A 115 -4.96 -14.10 20.38
CA VAL A 115 -4.74 -15.45 19.86
C VAL A 115 -3.35 -15.54 19.21
N LEU A 116 -2.98 -14.55 18.39
CA LEU A 116 -1.66 -14.49 17.79
C LEU A 116 -0.57 -14.36 18.85
N GLU A 117 -0.74 -13.49 19.85
CA GLU A 117 0.24 -13.33 20.92
C GLU A 117 0.43 -14.64 21.71
N ALA A 118 -0.65 -15.38 21.99
CA ALA A 118 -0.56 -16.70 22.61
C ALA A 118 0.21 -17.70 21.73
N LEU A 119 -0.01 -17.70 20.41
CA LEU A 119 0.73 -18.55 19.47
C LEU A 119 2.23 -18.20 19.43
N ILE A 120 2.58 -16.92 19.40
CA ILE A 120 3.98 -16.46 19.44
C ILE A 120 4.67 -16.91 20.73
N VAL A 121 4.01 -16.73 21.88
CA VAL A 121 4.55 -17.14 23.19
C VAL A 121 4.69 -18.65 23.30
N ASN A 122 3.69 -19.42 22.86
CA ASN A 122 3.75 -20.88 22.92
C ASN A 122 4.84 -21.43 21.98
N ALA A 123 4.94 -20.88 20.76
CA ALA A 123 5.99 -21.25 19.81
C ALA A 123 7.41 -21.00 20.33
N ALA A 124 7.61 -19.95 21.14
CA ALA A 124 8.90 -19.69 21.78
C ALA A 124 9.29 -20.74 22.84
N ASN A 125 8.31 -21.49 23.36
CA ASN A 125 8.49 -22.48 24.42
C ASN A 125 8.45 -23.94 23.93
N GLU A 126 8.15 -24.17 22.65
CA GLU A 126 8.06 -25.51 22.07
C GLU A 126 9.29 -25.89 21.23
N SER A 127 9.63 -27.18 21.24
CA SER A 127 10.66 -27.74 20.35
C SER A 127 10.03 -28.02 18.97
N GLY A 128 10.03 -27.03 18.08
CA GLY A 128 9.43 -27.15 16.74
C GLY A 128 9.54 -25.87 15.91
N PRO A 129 9.04 -25.85 14.66
CA PRO A 129 8.97 -24.62 13.87
C PRO A 129 7.97 -23.65 14.53
N GLY A 130 8.47 -22.50 14.98
CA GLY A 130 7.64 -21.44 15.57
C GLY A 130 7.02 -20.49 14.54
N VAL A 131 6.43 -19.39 15.02
CA VAL A 131 6.01 -18.27 14.15
C VAL A 131 7.28 -17.69 13.50
N ALA A 132 7.46 -17.93 12.19
CA ALA A 132 8.72 -17.66 11.49
C ALA A 132 9.23 -16.21 11.67
N ASN A 133 8.31 -15.24 11.67
CA ASN A 133 8.60 -13.85 11.97
C ASN A 133 7.42 -13.21 12.72
N PRO A 134 7.50 -13.06 14.06
CA PRO A 134 6.42 -12.51 14.87
C PRO A 134 5.98 -11.10 14.47
N GLU A 135 6.90 -10.24 14.03
CA GLU A 135 6.56 -8.86 13.63
C GLU A 135 5.77 -8.82 12.33
N VAL A 136 6.14 -9.64 11.35
CA VAL A 136 5.37 -9.79 10.11
C VAL A 136 3.99 -10.36 10.41
N ALA A 137 3.90 -11.36 11.28
CA ALA A 137 2.61 -11.92 11.68
C ALA A 137 1.72 -10.87 12.38
N ARG A 138 2.31 -10.04 13.26
CA ARG A 138 1.59 -8.94 13.92
C ARG A 138 1.10 -7.90 12.93
N GLU A 139 1.93 -7.50 11.96
CA GLU A 139 1.54 -6.58 10.89
C GLU A 139 0.36 -7.12 10.09
N LEU A 140 0.47 -8.35 9.59
CA LEU A 140 -0.58 -8.93 8.76
C LEU A 140 -1.89 -9.08 9.52
N VAL A 141 -1.86 -9.59 10.74
CA VAL A 141 -3.07 -9.89 11.51
C VAL A 141 -3.71 -8.64 12.11
N ASN A 142 -2.91 -7.71 12.65
CA ASN A 142 -3.46 -6.54 13.33
C ASN A 142 -3.74 -5.38 12.37
N ASP A 143 -2.91 -5.19 11.34
CA ASP A 143 -2.98 -3.98 10.52
C ASP A 143 -3.62 -4.22 9.15
N HIS A 144 -3.38 -5.40 8.54
CA HIS A 144 -3.74 -5.64 7.15
C HIS A 144 -4.85 -6.68 6.93
N ASN A 145 -5.27 -7.35 8.00
CA ASN A 145 -6.30 -8.38 7.92
C ASN A 145 -7.61 -7.92 7.28
N PRO A 146 -8.14 -6.73 7.57
CA PRO A 146 -9.32 -6.23 6.86
C PRO A 146 -9.08 -6.17 5.33
N TYR A 147 -7.89 -5.77 4.89
CA TYR A 147 -7.63 -5.49 3.48
C TYR A 147 -7.59 -6.75 2.63
N TYR A 148 -6.81 -7.76 3.01
CA TYR A 148 -6.76 -8.99 2.21
C TYR A 148 -7.98 -9.90 2.40
N GLN A 149 -8.86 -9.62 3.38
CA GLN A 149 -10.16 -10.30 3.51
C GLN A 149 -11.25 -9.68 2.65
N ASP A 150 -11.19 -8.36 2.43
CA ASP A 150 -12.18 -7.58 1.70
C ASP A 150 -11.87 -7.45 0.21
N VAL A 151 -10.67 -7.82 -0.24
CA VAL A 151 -10.36 -7.86 -1.68
C VAL A 151 -11.23 -8.87 -2.42
N ALA A 152 -11.66 -8.47 -3.61
CA ALA A 152 -12.45 -9.28 -4.53
C ALA A 152 -11.83 -9.30 -5.92
N LEU A 153 -11.99 -10.44 -6.60
CA LEU A 153 -11.69 -10.59 -8.01
C LEU A 153 -12.74 -9.87 -8.86
N GLN A 154 -12.36 -9.47 -10.07
CA GLN A 154 -13.33 -8.97 -11.06
C GLN A 154 -14.38 -10.02 -11.40
N THR A 155 -13.96 -11.28 -11.50
CA THR A 155 -14.85 -12.43 -11.59
C THR A 155 -14.84 -13.17 -10.25
N PRO A 156 -15.91 -13.09 -9.43
CA PRO A 156 -15.94 -13.73 -8.13
C PRO A 156 -15.74 -15.24 -8.23
N GLU A 157 -14.88 -15.77 -7.35
CA GLU A 157 -14.68 -17.21 -7.13
C GLU A 157 -15.18 -17.59 -5.74
N THR A 158 -15.65 -18.84 -5.56
CA THR A 158 -16.22 -19.32 -4.30
C THR A 158 -15.20 -19.93 -3.34
N ASP A 159 -13.99 -20.24 -3.83
CA ASP A 159 -12.98 -20.99 -3.08
C ASP A 159 -12.00 -20.07 -2.36
N ASP A 160 -11.48 -20.51 -1.21
CA ASP A 160 -10.52 -19.74 -0.40
C ASP A 160 -9.10 -19.68 -1.01
N ALA A 161 -8.84 -20.43 -2.08
CA ALA A 161 -7.52 -20.52 -2.71
C ALA A 161 -6.98 -19.14 -3.12
N PHE A 162 -7.85 -18.27 -3.63
CA PHE A 162 -7.48 -16.89 -3.96
C PHE A 162 -7.02 -16.12 -2.71
N LYS A 163 -7.79 -16.14 -1.62
CA LYS A 163 -7.45 -15.45 -0.38
C LYS A 163 -6.14 -15.98 0.23
N GLN A 164 -5.93 -17.30 0.18
CA GLN A 164 -4.68 -17.92 0.61
C GLN A 164 -3.49 -17.46 -0.24
N PHE A 165 -3.67 -17.38 -1.57
CA PHE A 165 -2.63 -16.88 -2.46
C PHE A 165 -2.28 -15.42 -2.19
N ILE A 166 -3.28 -14.56 -2.01
CA ILE A 166 -3.05 -13.14 -1.65
C ILE A 166 -2.38 -13.02 -0.29
N PHE A 167 -2.82 -13.77 0.71
CA PHE A 167 -2.15 -13.79 2.01
C PHE A 167 -0.67 -14.16 1.89
N SER A 168 -0.34 -15.18 1.07
CA SER A 168 1.06 -15.55 0.79
C SER A 168 1.82 -14.39 0.16
N MET A 169 1.25 -13.69 -0.82
CA MET A 169 1.91 -12.57 -1.49
C MET A 169 2.16 -11.39 -0.54
N VAL A 170 1.21 -11.08 0.36
CA VAL A 170 1.40 -10.05 1.40
C VAL A 170 2.47 -10.49 2.40
N PHE A 171 2.44 -11.76 2.82
CA PHE A 171 3.41 -12.32 3.76
C PHE A 171 4.83 -12.30 3.18
N ASP A 172 5.01 -12.76 1.95
CA ASP A 172 6.29 -12.80 1.28
C ASP A 172 6.85 -11.39 1.06
N GLY A 173 6.01 -10.43 0.64
CA GLY A 173 6.39 -9.02 0.52
C GLY A 173 6.82 -8.41 1.85
N ALA A 174 6.05 -8.67 2.92
CA ALA A 174 6.35 -8.17 4.25
C ALA A 174 7.61 -8.81 4.86
N LEU A 175 7.88 -10.08 4.54
CA LEU A 175 9.07 -10.81 4.97
C LEU A 175 10.33 -10.37 4.21
N ALA A 176 10.22 -10.09 2.91
CA ALA A 176 11.35 -9.72 2.06
C ALA A 176 11.97 -8.38 2.46
N ARG A 177 11.16 -7.44 2.97
CA ARG A 177 11.63 -6.12 3.41
C ARG A 177 10.86 -5.71 4.66
N THR A 178 11.56 -5.41 5.76
CA THR A 178 10.96 -4.96 7.03
C THR A 178 10.15 -3.66 6.87
N ALA A 179 9.23 -3.39 7.81
CA ALA A 179 8.43 -2.16 7.82
C ALA A 179 9.27 -0.89 7.71
N ASP A 180 10.33 -0.75 8.53
CA ASP A 180 11.23 0.40 8.49
C ASP A 180 11.91 0.58 7.13
N ARG A 181 12.34 -0.52 6.50
CA ARG A 181 12.95 -0.46 5.16
C ARG A 181 11.93 -0.11 4.08
N ARG A 182 10.68 -0.59 4.21
CA ARG A 182 9.59 -0.18 3.30
C ARG A 182 9.30 1.31 3.46
N LYS A 183 9.22 1.81 4.70
CA LYS A 183 9.03 3.24 5.00
C LYS A 183 10.14 4.08 4.40
N GLN A 184 11.40 3.75 4.69
CA GLN A 184 12.57 4.44 4.13
C GLN A 184 12.56 4.45 2.60
N HIS A 185 12.19 3.34 1.97
CA HIS A 185 12.09 3.26 0.51
C HIS A 185 10.97 4.16 -0.04
N LEU A 186 9.81 4.23 0.62
CA LEU A 186 8.72 5.12 0.25
C LEU A 186 9.10 6.60 0.43
N GLU A 187 9.83 6.94 1.49
CA GLU A 187 10.38 8.29 1.72
C GLU A 187 11.37 8.68 0.60
N GLN A 188 12.25 7.76 0.20
CA GLN A 188 13.19 7.98 -0.92
C GLN A 188 12.45 8.17 -2.25
N LEU A 189 11.41 7.37 -2.52
CA LEU A 189 10.56 7.55 -3.70
C LEU A 189 9.85 8.91 -3.69
N ALA A 190 9.29 9.31 -2.54
CA ALA A 190 8.66 10.62 -2.40
C ALA A 190 9.64 11.77 -2.63
N ALA A 191 10.85 11.69 -2.07
CA ALA A 191 11.90 12.68 -2.27
C ALA A 191 12.32 12.78 -3.75
N ALA A 192 12.49 11.63 -4.41
CA ALA A 192 12.83 11.57 -5.84
C ALA A 192 11.75 12.20 -6.72
N LEU A 193 10.46 11.96 -6.41
CA LEU A 193 9.34 12.56 -7.13
C LEU A 193 9.24 14.08 -6.92
N ASN A 194 9.59 14.57 -5.74
CA ASN A 194 9.57 16.00 -5.43
C ASN A 194 10.82 16.76 -5.91
N ASN A 195 11.67 16.13 -6.74
CA ASN A 195 12.94 16.70 -7.23
C ASN A 195 13.94 17.09 -6.11
N GLN A 196 13.86 16.45 -4.93
CA GLN A 196 14.67 16.77 -3.75
C GLN A 196 15.88 15.83 -3.59
N ASP A 197 16.55 15.50 -4.69
CA ASP A 197 17.61 14.48 -4.82
C ASP A 197 17.10 13.03 -4.79
N GLY A 198 17.09 12.37 -5.95
CA GLY A 198 16.81 10.93 -6.04
C GLY A 198 16.81 10.40 -7.47
N ASP A 199 17.36 9.20 -7.65
CA ASP A 199 17.26 8.46 -8.91
C ASP A 199 15.95 7.66 -8.92
N PHE A 200 14.88 8.28 -9.40
CA PHE A 200 13.57 7.63 -9.49
C PHE A 200 13.63 6.34 -10.33
N VAL A 201 14.45 6.29 -11.40
CA VAL A 201 14.57 5.13 -12.28
C VAL A 201 15.15 3.92 -11.52
N THR A 202 16.15 4.15 -10.68
CA THR A 202 16.72 3.11 -9.82
C THR A 202 15.77 2.73 -8.69
N LEU A 203 15.16 3.71 -8.01
CA LEU A 203 14.25 3.44 -6.90
C LEU A 203 12.98 2.72 -7.37
N ALA A 204 12.40 3.09 -8.51
CA ALA A 204 11.21 2.42 -9.06
C ALA A 204 11.49 1.00 -9.57
N ALA A 205 12.76 0.61 -9.71
CA ALA A 205 13.14 -0.78 -9.96
C ALA A 205 12.87 -1.66 -8.74
N GLU A 206 12.96 -1.08 -7.56
CA GLU A 206 12.59 -1.74 -6.33
C GLU A 206 11.06 -1.74 -6.17
N ALA A 207 10.51 -2.89 -5.80
CA ALA A 207 9.08 -3.03 -5.62
C ALA A 207 8.59 -2.29 -4.36
N ALA A 208 7.43 -1.63 -4.43
CA ALA A 208 6.96 -0.67 -3.42
C ALA A 208 5.77 -1.17 -2.58
N GLY A 209 5.68 -0.69 -1.34
CA GLY A 209 4.62 -1.04 -0.40
C GLY A 209 4.69 -2.48 0.13
N VAL A 210 3.63 -2.90 0.84
CA VAL A 210 3.61 -4.15 1.61
C VAL A 210 3.66 -5.41 0.72
N CYS A 211 3.01 -5.39 -0.44
CA CYS A 211 3.04 -6.47 -1.40
C CYS A 211 4.22 -6.38 -2.38
N GLY A 212 5.10 -5.39 -2.25
CA GLY A 212 6.19 -5.17 -3.21
C GLY A 212 5.67 -5.05 -4.65
N VAL A 213 4.79 -4.08 -4.90
CA VAL A 213 4.25 -3.80 -6.22
C VAL A 213 5.29 -3.06 -7.07
N ARG A 214 5.61 -3.58 -8.25
CA ARG A 214 6.47 -2.88 -9.21
C ARG A 214 5.69 -1.77 -9.89
N LEU A 215 6.20 -0.53 -9.83
CA LEU A 215 5.48 0.63 -10.37
C LEU A 215 5.26 0.52 -11.89
N ALA A 216 6.20 -0.03 -12.64
CA ALA A 216 6.04 -0.26 -14.07
C ALA A 216 4.92 -1.28 -14.37
N LEU A 217 4.84 -2.38 -13.60
CA LEU A 217 3.78 -3.38 -13.76
C LEU A 217 2.42 -2.80 -13.37
N LEU A 218 2.37 -1.99 -12.30
CA LEU A 218 1.17 -1.26 -11.93
C LEU A 218 0.70 -0.34 -13.05
N ALA A 219 1.61 0.43 -13.65
CA ALA A 219 1.32 1.35 -14.75
C ALA A 219 0.82 0.64 -16.03
N MET A 220 1.11 -0.65 -16.22
CA MET A 220 0.54 -1.45 -17.32
C MET A 220 -0.93 -1.85 -17.09
N ILE A 221 -1.44 -1.65 -15.89
CA ILE A 221 -2.80 -2.08 -15.49
C ILE A 221 -3.67 -0.87 -15.15
N VAL A 222 -3.12 0.14 -14.49
CA VAL A 222 -3.86 1.34 -14.08
C VAL A 222 -3.73 2.46 -15.11
N GLY A 223 -4.80 3.24 -15.21
CA GLY A 223 -4.92 4.39 -16.11
C GLY A 223 -6.35 4.54 -16.61
N SER A 224 -6.71 5.75 -17.05
CA SER A 224 -8.04 6.05 -17.61
C SER A 224 -7.89 7.00 -18.80
N PRO A 225 -8.46 6.69 -19.98
CA PRO A 225 -9.31 5.53 -20.31
C PRO A 225 -8.52 4.24 -20.65
N ALA A 226 -7.19 4.30 -20.61
CA ALA A 226 -6.30 3.18 -20.93
C ALA A 226 -5.12 3.16 -19.94
N PRO A 227 -4.41 2.03 -19.83
CA PRO A 227 -3.21 1.93 -19.00
C PRO A 227 -2.15 3.00 -19.31
N LEU A 228 -1.42 3.44 -18.29
CA LEU A 228 -0.35 4.45 -18.39
C LEU A 228 0.83 3.94 -19.22
N LEU A 229 1.14 2.64 -19.15
CA LEU A 229 2.13 1.97 -19.98
C LEU A 229 1.47 0.84 -20.77
N GLN A 230 2.00 0.56 -21.96
CA GLN A 230 1.59 -0.63 -22.72
C GLN A 230 2.10 -1.90 -22.06
N TRP A 231 1.30 -2.96 -22.10
CA TRP A 231 1.73 -4.27 -21.63
C TRP A 231 3.00 -4.72 -22.39
N THR A 232 4.07 -4.99 -21.64
CA THR A 232 5.37 -5.33 -22.20
C THR A 232 5.88 -6.59 -21.52
N GLU A 233 6.05 -7.66 -22.29
CA GLU A 233 6.69 -8.88 -21.84
C GLU A 233 8.21 -8.77 -21.99
N LEU A 234 8.93 -9.18 -20.96
CA LEU A 234 10.37 -9.15 -20.89
C LEU A 234 10.94 -10.49 -21.37
N PRO A 235 12.09 -10.49 -22.07
CA PRO A 235 12.80 -11.71 -22.44
C PRO A 235 13.15 -12.57 -21.21
N GLU A 236 13.21 -13.89 -21.37
CA GLU A 236 13.65 -14.77 -20.28
C GLU A 236 15.17 -14.74 -20.06
N ALA A 237 15.94 -14.52 -21.14
CA ALA A 237 17.40 -14.43 -21.06
C ALA A 237 17.82 -13.18 -20.26
N VAL A 238 18.58 -13.40 -19.16
CA VAL A 238 18.90 -12.37 -18.16
C VAL A 238 19.47 -11.09 -18.76
N ASP A 239 20.44 -11.17 -19.66
CA ASP A 239 21.08 -9.98 -20.25
C ASP A 239 20.09 -9.15 -21.09
N GLN A 240 19.23 -9.83 -21.85
CA GLN A 240 18.20 -9.17 -22.66
C GLN A 240 17.09 -8.60 -21.78
N ARG A 241 16.73 -9.33 -20.72
CA ARG A 241 15.76 -8.89 -19.72
C ARG A 241 16.20 -7.61 -19.03
N ASN A 242 17.46 -7.53 -18.61
CA ASN A 242 17.98 -6.34 -17.93
C ASN A 242 17.91 -5.09 -18.84
N VAL A 243 18.19 -5.25 -20.14
CA VAL A 243 18.08 -4.15 -21.11
C VAL A 243 16.62 -3.74 -21.32
N ALA A 244 15.71 -4.71 -21.50
CA ALA A 244 14.29 -4.42 -21.66
C ALA A 244 13.67 -3.80 -20.41
N ASP A 245 14.09 -4.26 -19.22
CA ASP A 245 13.66 -3.72 -17.93
C ASP A 245 14.11 -2.26 -17.74
N GLU A 246 15.36 -1.94 -18.08
CA GLU A 246 15.87 -0.56 -18.05
C GLU A 246 15.07 0.35 -18.99
N GLN A 247 14.76 -0.11 -20.21
CA GLN A 247 13.92 0.66 -21.14
C GLN A 247 12.50 0.88 -20.60
N LEU A 248 11.94 -0.13 -19.93
CA LEU A 248 10.64 -0.03 -19.28
C LEU A 248 10.66 0.98 -18.13
N ARG A 249 11.72 0.99 -17.30
CA ARG A 249 11.89 1.96 -16.21
C ARG A 249 12.11 3.38 -16.72
N GLN A 250 12.79 3.56 -17.85
CA GLN A 250 12.89 4.85 -18.53
C GLN A 250 11.53 5.32 -19.06
N SER A 251 10.73 4.40 -19.61
CA SER A 251 9.36 4.71 -20.07
C SER A 251 8.45 5.11 -18.92
N LEU A 252 8.58 4.43 -17.76
CA LEU A 252 7.89 4.81 -16.54
C LEU A 252 8.29 6.21 -16.08
N ALA A 253 9.59 6.51 -16.00
CA ALA A 253 10.08 7.82 -15.57
C ALA A 253 9.75 8.96 -16.54
N ALA A 254 9.38 8.64 -17.79
CA ALA A 254 8.93 9.61 -18.79
C ALA A 254 7.42 9.91 -18.72
N LEU A 255 6.67 9.27 -17.81
CA LEU A 255 5.27 9.62 -17.55
C LEU A 255 5.16 11.02 -16.95
N ASP A 256 3.99 11.63 -17.11
CA ASP A 256 3.66 12.90 -16.48
C ASP A 256 3.77 12.80 -14.95
N GLU A 257 4.21 13.89 -14.32
CA GLU A 257 4.43 13.96 -12.86
C GLU A 257 3.18 13.53 -12.06
N SER A 258 1.99 13.95 -12.50
CA SER A 258 0.72 13.55 -11.87
C SER A 258 0.49 12.03 -11.92
N ALA A 259 0.84 11.37 -13.03
CA ALA A 259 0.72 9.93 -13.16
C ALA A 259 1.71 9.18 -12.25
N LEU A 260 2.93 9.71 -12.10
CA LEU A 260 3.92 9.18 -11.18
C LEU A 260 3.49 9.31 -9.72
N ILE A 261 2.96 10.47 -9.34
CA ILE A 261 2.38 10.72 -8.00
C ILE A 261 1.20 9.79 -7.73
N ASP A 262 0.34 9.55 -8.73
CA ASP A 262 -0.79 8.63 -8.61
C ASP A 262 -0.33 7.19 -8.37
N LEU A 263 0.65 6.71 -9.15
CA LEU A 263 1.25 5.37 -8.97
C LEU A 263 1.89 5.22 -7.58
N PHE A 264 2.63 6.22 -7.13
CA PHE A 264 3.23 6.25 -5.79
C PHE A 264 2.17 6.18 -4.70
N ASN A 265 1.11 6.99 -4.80
CA ASN A 265 0.01 6.97 -3.83
C ASN A 265 -0.71 5.61 -3.82
N LEU A 266 -0.97 5.01 -4.97
CA LEU A 266 -1.58 3.68 -5.02
C LEU A 266 -0.68 2.60 -4.40
N ALA A 267 0.64 2.74 -4.52
CA ALA A 267 1.59 1.78 -3.99
C ALA A 267 1.91 1.97 -2.49
N ARG A 268 1.85 3.19 -1.96
CA ARG A 268 2.27 3.46 -0.57
C ARG A 268 1.21 3.14 0.49
N PHE A 269 -0.07 3.28 0.16
CA PHE A 269 -1.15 2.96 1.08
C PHE A 269 -1.37 1.44 1.12
N PRO A 270 -1.36 0.78 2.30
CA PRO A 270 -1.47 -0.68 2.37
C PRO A 270 -2.74 -1.24 1.72
N LYS A 271 -3.91 -0.63 1.95
CA LYS A 271 -5.18 -1.07 1.37
C LYS A 271 -5.17 -1.08 -0.15
N SER A 272 -4.75 0.04 -0.76
CA SER A 272 -4.66 0.13 -2.21
C SER A 272 -3.54 -0.76 -2.74
N ASN A 273 -2.39 -0.84 -2.08
CA ASN A 273 -1.27 -1.69 -2.50
C ASN A 273 -1.69 -3.16 -2.61
N ILE A 274 -2.41 -3.68 -1.60
CA ILE A 274 -2.97 -5.05 -1.60
C ILE A 274 -4.02 -5.20 -2.71
N THR A 275 -4.89 -4.21 -2.89
CA THR A 275 -5.90 -4.23 -3.96
C THR A 275 -5.28 -4.21 -5.36
N GLN A 276 -4.20 -3.45 -5.57
CA GLN A 276 -3.50 -3.44 -6.84
C GLN A 276 -2.72 -4.75 -7.06
N CYS A 277 -2.14 -5.33 -6.00
CA CYS A 277 -1.53 -6.66 -6.05
C CYS A 277 -2.53 -7.71 -6.60
N VAL A 278 -3.77 -7.69 -6.10
CA VAL A 278 -4.87 -8.54 -6.62
C VAL A 278 -5.11 -8.31 -8.10
N LYS A 279 -5.28 -7.05 -8.54
CA LYS A 279 -5.53 -6.72 -9.95
C LYS A 279 -4.39 -7.18 -10.85
N ILE A 280 -3.14 -7.04 -10.39
CA ILE A 280 -1.95 -7.52 -11.10
C ILE A 280 -1.98 -9.04 -11.24
N ILE A 281 -2.17 -9.75 -10.14
CA ILE A 281 -2.20 -11.22 -10.12
C ILE A 281 -3.35 -11.77 -10.98
N GLU A 282 -4.52 -11.16 -10.92
CA GLU A 282 -5.67 -11.53 -11.76
C GLU A 282 -5.37 -11.28 -13.25
N THR A 283 -4.73 -10.16 -13.58
CA THR A 283 -4.29 -9.85 -14.96
C THR A 283 -3.29 -10.87 -15.46
N LEU A 284 -2.27 -11.21 -14.65
CA LEU A 284 -1.27 -12.22 -14.97
C LEU A 284 -1.90 -13.60 -15.18
N ARG A 285 -2.82 -14.00 -14.29
CA ARG A 285 -3.58 -15.25 -14.45
C ARG A 285 -4.35 -15.26 -15.77
N ASN A 286 -5.11 -14.22 -16.06
CA ASN A 286 -5.95 -14.14 -17.26
C ASN A 286 -5.10 -14.15 -18.54
N HIS A 287 -3.91 -13.55 -18.50
CA HIS A 287 -3.00 -13.48 -19.64
C HIS A 287 -2.28 -14.82 -19.90
N TYR A 288 -1.66 -15.41 -18.88
CA TYR A 288 -0.82 -16.62 -19.05
C TYR A 288 -1.58 -17.94 -18.86
N PHE A 289 -2.68 -17.93 -18.11
CA PHE A 289 -3.45 -19.11 -17.74
C PHE A 289 -4.95 -18.86 -17.94
N ASN A 290 -5.31 -18.31 -19.10
CA ASN A 290 -6.69 -17.95 -19.42
C ASN A 290 -7.68 -19.09 -19.14
N GLY A 291 -8.74 -18.79 -18.37
CA GLY A 291 -9.76 -19.74 -17.95
C GLY A 291 -9.43 -20.58 -16.70
N ALA A 292 -8.24 -20.44 -16.12
CA ALA A 292 -7.92 -21.08 -14.84
C ALA A 292 -8.55 -20.32 -13.66
N SER A 293 -9.10 -21.06 -12.70
CA SER A 293 -9.47 -20.51 -11.38
C SER A 293 -8.23 -20.40 -10.48
N PHE A 294 -8.32 -19.64 -9.37
CA PHE A 294 -7.22 -19.61 -8.40
C PHE A 294 -7.00 -20.95 -7.71
N ASN A 295 -8.04 -21.78 -7.58
CA ASN A 295 -7.88 -23.14 -7.10
C ASN A 295 -6.97 -23.96 -8.03
N ASP A 296 -7.14 -23.84 -9.35
CA ASP A 296 -6.26 -24.47 -10.35
C ASP A 296 -4.88 -23.78 -10.41
N VAL A 297 -4.77 -22.49 -10.12
CA VAL A 297 -3.47 -21.82 -9.97
C VAL A 297 -2.66 -22.40 -8.81
N VAL A 298 -3.29 -22.57 -7.65
CA VAL A 298 -2.63 -23.02 -6.42
C VAL A 298 -2.35 -24.53 -6.44
N THR A 299 -3.30 -25.34 -6.95
CA THR A 299 -3.19 -26.80 -6.91
C THR A 299 -2.73 -27.42 -8.24
N GLY A 300 -2.99 -26.75 -9.36
CA GLY A 300 -2.70 -27.25 -10.70
C GLY A 300 -1.21 -27.35 -10.97
N MET A 301 -0.82 -28.42 -11.68
CA MET A 301 0.59 -28.75 -11.97
C MET A 301 1.49 -28.71 -10.73
N SER A 302 0.97 -29.13 -9.56
CA SER A 302 1.69 -29.10 -8.30
C SER A 302 2.16 -27.70 -7.88
N GLY A 303 1.36 -26.65 -8.14
CA GLY A 303 1.66 -25.26 -7.77
C GLY A 303 2.57 -24.53 -8.75
N THR A 304 2.90 -25.13 -9.90
CA THR A 304 3.75 -24.51 -10.92
C THR A 304 3.15 -23.19 -11.43
N ARG A 305 1.83 -23.09 -11.57
CA ARG A 305 1.17 -21.85 -12.03
C ARG A 305 1.30 -20.72 -11.01
N ALA A 306 1.07 -21.02 -9.72
CA ALA A 306 1.31 -20.08 -8.63
C ALA A 306 2.75 -19.56 -8.67
N HIS A 307 3.74 -20.47 -8.82
CA HIS A 307 5.14 -20.08 -8.96
C HIS A 307 5.39 -19.14 -10.16
N TRP A 308 4.82 -19.46 -11.33
CA TRP A 308 4.94 -18.60 -12.51
C TRP A 308 4.31 -17.23 -12.32
N ILE A 309 3.11 -17.15 -11.73
CA ILE A 309 2.47 -15.86 -11.44
C ILE A 309 3.34 -15.04 -10.48
N THR A 310 3.85 -15.64 -9.40
CA THR A 310 4.75 -14.96 -8.46
C THR A 310 6.03 -14.49 -9.15
N ARG A 311 6.62 -15.30 -10.05
CA ARG A 311 7.78 -14.91 -10.86
C ARG A 311 7.46 -13.74 -11.79
N HIS A 312 6.34 -13.76 -12.50
CA HIS A 312 5.94 -12.64 -13.35
C HIS A 312 5.63 -11.37 -12.56
N TYR A 313 5.10 -11.51 -11.34
CA TYR A 313 4.84 -10.39 -10.45
C TYR A 313 6.15 -9.72 -9.99
N SER A 314 7.17 -10.52 -9.61
CA SER A 314 8.43 -10.01 -9.09
C SER A 314 9.44 -9.62 -10.19
N GLU A 315 9.52 -10.39 -11.27
CA GLU A 315 10.47 -10.19 -12.37
C GLU A 315 9.89 -9.39 -13.53
N GLY A 316 8.59 -9.11 -13.51
CA GLY A 316 7.85 -8.51 -14.62
C GLY A 316 7.25 -9.58 -15.54
N PRO A 317 6.29 -9.24 -16.41
CA PRO A 317 5.70 -10.20 -17.33
C PRO A 317 6.82 -10.78 -18.19
N LEU A 318 6.93 -12.11 -18.31
CA LEU A 318 8.02 -12.76 -19.04
C LEU A 318 7.45 -13.45 -20.27
N ILE A 319 8.17 -13.39 -21.39
CA ILE A 319 7.82 -14.15 -22.59
C ILE A 319 7.85 -15.65 -22.24
N PRO A 320 6.76 -16.40 -22.44
CA PRO A 320 6.75 -17.84 -22.20
C PRO A 320 7.75 -18.54 -23.13
N SER A 321 8.62 -19.38 -22.57
CA SER A 321 9.55 -20.23 -23.31
C SER A 321 8.89 -21.41 -24.00
#